data_AF-A0A846VII3-F1
#
_entry.id   AF-A0A846VII3-F1
#
_cell.length_a   1.000
_cell.length_b   1.000
_cell.length_c   1.000
_cell.angle_alpha   90.00
_cell.angle_beta   90.00
_cell.angle_gamma   90.00
#
_symmetry.space_group_name_H-M   'P 1'
#
loop_
_entity.id
_entity.type
_entity.pdbx_description
1 polymer ?
#
loop_
_entity_poly.entity_id
_entity_poly.type
_entity_poly.pdbx_seq_one_letter_code
_entity_poly.pdbx_strand_id
1 'polypeptide(L)'
;MGVTKQQAIENKKAIVEAAEKLFRERGVAAVGLAELTKAAGFTQGGFYNHFKSKDALVAAVIDKAMEDGATLFNCGLQAAKAAKAAPVKRHVEWYLSKEHLANIEQGCPLTAYAGDVRRLGAEARQSYAHGLQWNIEQLASLIDNGDPQAKRQLAVALFSQLVGALVLSRAVAEADPALAEEILEAGRQQLLLALEK
;
A
#
# COMPACT_ATOMS: atom_id res chain seq x y z
N MET A 1 -9.94 35.89 -10.93
CA MET A 1 -9.11 35.20 -11.94
C MET A 1 -9.40 33.71 -11.82
N GLY A 2 -9.89 33.08 -12.89
CA GLY A 2 -10.24 31.65 -12.88
C GLY A 2 -8.99 30.77 -12.89
N VAL A 3 -9.03 29.66 -12.16
CA VAL A 3 -8.01 28.62 -12.20
C VAL A 3 -8.07 27.94 -13.57
N THR A 4 -6.93 27.79 -14.25
CA THR A 4 -6.89 27.06 -15.54
C THR A 4 -7.16 25.57 -15.31
N LYS A 5 -7.60 24.83 -16.34
CA LYS A 5 -7.80 23.38 -16.23
C LYS A 5 -6.55 22.65 -15.73
N GLN A 6 -5.39 23.06 -16.24
CA GLN A 6 -4.09 22.50 -15.84
C GLN A 6 -3.80 22.77 -14.35
N GLN A 7 -3.97 24.02 -13.90
CA GLN A 7 -3.77 24.38 -12.50
C GLN A 7 -4.74 23.64 -11.57
N ALA A 8 -5.97 23.39 -12.01
CA ALA A 8 -6.95 22.65 -11.23
C ALA A 8 -6.56 21.17 -11.03
N ILE A 9 -5.92 20.55 -12.05
CA ILE A 9 -5.39 19.19 -11.98
C ILE A 9 -4.19 19.14 -11.01
N GLU A 10 -3.26 20.08 -11.14
CA GLU A 10 -2.08 20.17 -10.27
C GLU A 10 -2.46 20.40 -8.80
N ASN A 11 -3.42 21.30 -8.55
CA ASN A 11 -3.96 21.54 -7.22
C ASN A 11 -4.61 20.27 -6.65
N LYS A 12 -5.41 19.56 -7.46
CA LYS A 12 -6.04 18.31 -7.03
C LYS A 12 -4.99 17.27 -6.65
N LYS A 13 -3.93 17.13 -7.44
CA LYS A 13 -2.80 16.23 -7.16
C LYS A 13 -2.10 16.60 -5.86
N ALA A 14 -1.79 17.87 -5.64
CA ALA A 14 -1.15 18.34 -4.41
C ALA A 14 -1.99 18.06 -3.16
N ILE A 15 -3.32 18.23 -3.24
CA ILE A 15 -4.24 17.90 -2.14
C ILE A 15 -4.20 16.39 -1.84
N VAL A 16 -4.20 15.53 -2.88
CA VAL A 16 -4.13 14.07 -2.72
C VAL A 16 -2.81 13.66 -2.08
N GLU A 17 -1.69 14.19 -2.53
CA GLU A 17 -0.35 13.86 -2.00
C GLU A 17 -0.20 14.27 -0.53
N ALA A 18 -0.64 15.48 -0.17
CA ALA A 18 -0.63 15.94 1.21
C ALA A 18 -1.55 15.09 2.11
N ALA A 19 -2.72 14.70 1.60
CA ALA A 19 -3.66 13.85 2.32
C ALA A 19 -3.13 12.43 2.52
N GLU A 20 -2.52 11.83 1.49
CA GLU A 20 -1.93 10.50 1.56
C GLU A 20 -0.87 10.41 2.66
N LYS A 21 0.03 11.40 2.72
CA LYS A 21 1.07 11.44 3.75
C LYS A 21 0.46 11.41 5.16
N LEU A 22 -0.49 12.31 5.44
CA LEU A 22 -1.15 12.38 6.73
C LEU A 22 -1.94 11.10 7.07
N PHE A 23 -2.64 10.51 6.08
CA PHE A 23 -3.39 9.28 6.30
C PHE A 23 -2.50 8.09 6.60
N ARG A 24 -1.32 7.97 5.97
CA ARG A 24 -0.38 6.89 6.26
C ARG A 24 0.26 7.02 7.64
N GLU A 25 0.56 8.24 8.07
CA GLU A 25 1.17 8.49 9.38
C GLU A 25 0.19 8.29 10.54
N ARG A 26 -1.07 8.73 10.37
CA ARG A 26 -2.02 8.89 11.49
C ARG A 26 -3.30 8.07 11.35
N GLY A 27 -3.54 7.46 10.20
CA GLY A 27 -4.79 6.82 9.84
C GLY A 27 -5.84 7.82 9.36
N VAL A 28 -6.74 7.35 8.50
CA VAL A 28 -7.75 8.20 7.81
C VAL A 28 -8.72 8.87 8.79
N ALA A 29 -9.08 8.16 9.87
CA ALA A 29 -10.05 8.65 10.85
C ALA A 29 -9.51 9.80 11.71
N ALA A 30 -8.21 9.80 12.02
CA ALA A 30 -7.59 10.77 12.92
C ALA A 30 -7.31 12.13 12.26
N VAL A 31 -7.41 12.21 10.92
CA VAL A 31 -7.04 13.40 10.16
C VAL A 31 -8.29 14.16 9.74
N GLY A 32 -8.50 15.36 10.27
CA GLY A 32 -9.66 16.21 9.98
C GLY A 32 -9.52 17.03 8.70
N LEU A 33 -10.63 17.54 8.15
CA LEU A 33 -10.61 18.37 6.94
C LEU A 33 -9.79 19.66 7.12
N ALA A 34 -9.91 20.33 8.27
CA ALA A 34 -9.15 21.55 8.56
C ALA A 34 -7.63 21.32 8.50
N GLU A 35 -7.20 20.16 9.03
CA GLU A 35 -5.80 19.77 9.01
C GLU A 35 -5.32 19.47 7.59
N LEU A 36 -6.11 18.70 6.81
CA LEU A 36 -5.81 18.40 5.41
C LEU A 36 -5.62 19.66 4.58
N THR A 37 -6.55 20.61 4.69
CA THR A 37 -6.49 21.85 3.92
C THR A 37 -5.30 22.69 4.33
N LYS A 38 -4.98 22.73 5.64
CA LYS A 38 -3.79 23.42 6.14
C LYS A 38 -2.50 22.79 5.58
N ALA A 39 -2.39 21.47 5.62
CA ALA A 39 -1.23 20.73 5.12
C ALA A 39 -1.05 20.89 3.61
N ALA A 40 -2.16 20.91 2.85
CA ALA A 40 -2.14 21.09 1.41
C ALA A 40 -1.95 22.56 0.98
N GLY A 41 -2.00 23.53 1.89
CA GLY A 41 -1.92 24.96 1.57
C GLY A 41 -3.21 25.55 0.97
N PHE A 42 -4.36 24.94 1.24
CA PHE A 42 -5.67 25.37 0.76
C PHE A 42 -6.57 25.88 1.90
N THR A 43 -7.53 26.72 1.56
CA THR A 43 -8.65 27.02 2.47
C THR A 43 -9.70 25.90 2.39
N GLN A 44 -10.54 25.78 3.42
CA GLN A 44 -11.67 24.84 3.37
C GLN A 44 -12.62 25.13 2.20
N GLY A 45 -12.88 26.40 1.88
CA GLY A 45 -13.66 26.77 0.69
C GLY A 45 -12.96 26.35 -0.61
N GLY A 46 -11.64 26.52 -0.69
CA GLY A 46 -10.83 26.12 -1.84
C GLY A 46 -10.83 24.61 -2.08
N PHE A 47 -10.86 23.81 -1.01
CA PHE A 47 -10.96 22.34 -1.11
C PHE A 47 -12.21 21.90 -1.88
N TYR A 48 -13.36 22.52 -1.61
CA TYR A 48 -14.62 22.15 -2.24
C TYR A 48 -14.68 22.46 -3.75
N ASN A 49 -13.73 23.26 -4.27
CA ASN A 49 -13.56 23.42 -5.72
C ASN A 49 -12.95 22.18 -6.40
N HIS A 50 -12.31 21.30 -5.63
CA HIS A 50 -11.60 20.11 -6.14
C HIS A 50 -12.25 18.80 -5.70
N PHE A 51 -12.82 18.74 -4.48
CA PHE A 51 -13.43 17.55 -3.91
C PHE A 51 -14.78 17.86 -3.28
N LYS A 52 -15.77 17.01 -3.56
CA LYS A 52 -17.14 17.18 -3.03
C LYS A 52 -17.24 16.90 -1.53
N SER A 53 -16.33 16.09 -0.98
CA SER A 53 -16.31 15.68 0.42
C SER A 53 -14.93 15.14 0.80
N LYS A 54 -14.68 14.96 2.11
CA LYS A 54 -13.51 14.22 2.60
C LYS A 54 -13.51 12.78 2.06
N ASP A 55 -14.66 12.12 1.98
CA ASP A 55 -14.75 10.76 1.45
C ASP A 55 -14.32 10.66 -0.02
N ALA A 56 -14.65 11.66 -0.83
CA ALA A 56 -14.21 11.73 -2.23
C ALA A 56 -12.68 11.92 -2.33
N LEU A 57 -12.08 12.68 -1.40
CA LEU A 57 -10.62 12.77 -1.29
C LEU A 57 -10.00 11.43 -0.85
N VAL A 58 -10.60 10.76 0.14
CA VAL A 58 -10.11 9.45 0.60
C VAL A 58 -10.14 8.42 -0.53
N ALA A 59 -11.22 8.35 -1.31
CA ALA A 59 -11.29 7.47 -2.48
C ALA A 59 -10.15 7.75 -3.46
N ALA A 60 -9.93 9.02 -3.82
CA ALA A 60 -8.84 9.41 -4.72
C ALA A 60 -7.44 9.09 -4.17
N VAL A 61 -7.24 9.20 -2.85
CA VAL A 61 -5.99 8.80 -2.19
C VAL A 61 -5.78 7.30 -2.26
N ILE A 62 -6.81 6.49 -1.98
CA ILE A 62 -6.69 5.03 -2.04
C ILE A 62 -6.45 4.57 -3.48
N ASP A 63 -7.13 5.16 -4.47
CA ASP A 63 -6.91 4.90 -5.89
C ASP A 63 -5.44 5.12 -6.27
N LYS A 64 -4.93 6.34 -6.02
CA LYS A 64 -3.52 6.68 -6.26
C LYS A 64 -2.58 5.72 -5.54
N ALA A 65 -2.85 5.43 -4.27
CA ALA A 65 -1.99 4.56 -3.46
C ALA A 65 -1.92 3.14 -4.05
N MET A 66 -3.02 2.61 -4.58
CA MET A 66 -3.02 1.31 -5.27
C MET A 66 -2.24 1.36 -6.60
N GLU A 67 -2.36 2.43 -7.37
CA GLU A 67 -1.58 2.64 -8.61
C GLU A 67 -0.07 2.73 -8.33
N ASP A 68 0.32 3.46 -7.30
CA ASP A 68 1.72 3.58 -6.86
C ASP A 68 2.25 2.23 -6.35
N GLY A 69 1.44 1.49 -5.59
CA GLY A 69 1.77 0.15 -5.14
C GLY A 69 1.99 -0.82 -6.31
N ALA A 70 1.17 -0.73 -7.35
CA ALA A 70 1.34 -1.54 -8.56
C ALA A 70 2.62 -1.16 -9.33
N THR A 71 2.93 0.14 -9.41
CA THR A 71 4.17 0.64 -9.99
C THR A 71 5.39 0.12 -9.24
N LEU A 72 5.38 0.22 -7.90
CA LEU A 72 6.44 -0.27 -7.02
C LEU A 72 6.68 -1.77 -7.18
N PHE A 73 5.60 -2.56 -7.22
CA PHE A 73 5.68 -3.99 -7.45
C PHE A 73 6.33 -4.32 -8.81
N ASN A 74 5.86 -3.66 -9.88
CA ASN A 74 6.40 -3.86 -11.23
C ASN A 74 7.87 -3.48 -11.34
N CYS A 75 8.29 -2.37 -10.72
CA CYS A 75 9.70 -1.98 -10.62
C CYS A 75 10.53 -3.07 -9.92
N GLY A 76 10.02 -3.64 -8.83
CA GLY A 76 10.64 -4.76 -8.13
C GLY A 76 10.83 -6.00 -9.02
N LEU A 77 9.82 -6.34 -9.83
CA LEU A 77 9.93 -7.43 -10.80
C LEU A 77 10.99 -7.19 -11.88
N GLN A 78 11.03 -5.97 -12.42
CA GLN A 78 12.04 -5.64 -13.43
C GLN A 78 13.45 -5.68 -12.86
N ALA A 79 13.63 -5.20 -11.62
CA ALA A 79 14.91 -5.30 -10.92
C ALA A 79 15.33 -6.75 -10.69
N ALA A 80 14.39 -7.62 -10.26
CA ALA A 80 14.66 -9.05 -10.09
C ALA A 80 15.08 -9.72 -11.40
N LYS A 81 14.38 -9.41 -12.50
CA LYS A 81 14.70 -9.92 -13.84
C LYS A 81 16.07 -9.48 -14.31
N ALA A 82 16.41 -8.19 -14.13
CA ALA A 82 17.73 -7.66 -14.48
C ALA A 82 18.86 -8.35 -13.70
N ALA A 83 18.60 -8.68 -12.43
CA ALA A 83 19.53 -9.41 -11.56
C ALA A 83 19.54 -10.94 -11.77
N LYS A 84 18.70 -11.47 -12.69
CA LYS A 84 18.48 -12.92 -12.87
C LYS A 84 18.08 -13.64 -11.57
N ALA A 85 17.39 -12.94 -10.67
CA ALA A 85 16.87 -13.49 -9.43
C ALA A 85 15.45 -14.02 -9.63
N ALA A 86 15.05 -15.03 -8.84
CA ALA A 86 13.67 -15.52 -8.82
C ALA A 86 12.74 -14.39 -8.34
N PRO A 87 11.77 -13.91 -9.16
CA PRO A 87 11.00 -12.71 -8.84
C PRO A 87 10.20 -12.81 -7.54
N VAL A 88 9.59 -13.96 -7.25
CA VAL A 88 8.82 -14.15 -6.01
C VAL A 88 9.72 -14.12 -4.78
N LYS A 89 10.89 -14.79 -4.83
CA LYS A 89 11.84 -14.77 -3.72
C LYS A 89 12.32 -13.34 -3.45
N ARG A 90 12.68 -12.60 -4.51
CA ARG A 90 13.09 -11.20 -4.39
C ARG A 90 12.00 -10.30 -3.83
N HIS A 91 10.75 -10.55 -4.21
CA HIS A 91 9.60 -9.83 -3.66
C HIS A 91 9.44 -10.11 -2.16
N VAL A 92 9.52 -11.36 -1.72
CA VAL A 92 9.46 -11.74 -0.29
C VAL A 92 10.57 -11.06 0.51
N GLU A 93 11.81 -11.10 0.02
CA GLU A 93 12.95 -10.46 0.67
C GLU A 93 12.75 -8.95 0.84
N TRP A 94 12.30 -8.26 -0.21
CA TRP A 94 12.03 -6.83 -0.16
C TRP A 94 10.85 -6.51 0.77
N TYR A 95 9.76 -7.27 0.67
CA TYR A 95 8.53 -6.99 1.40
C TYR A 95 8.72 -7.15 2.91
N LEU A 96 9.54 -8.11 3.35
CA LEU A 96 9.87 -8.33 4.76
C LEU A 96 11.26 -7.81 5.13
N SER A 97 11.68 -6.70 4.51
CA SER A 97 12.94 -6.02 4.81
C SER A 97 12.79 -4.97 5.93
N LYS A 98 13.90 -4.60 6.57
CA LYS A 98 13.93 -3.51 7.56
C LYS A 98 13.60 -2.17 6.91
N GLU A 99 14.00 -1.99 5.65
CA GLU A 99 13.69 -0.83 4.84
C GLU A 99 12.17 -0.68 4.64
N HIS A 100 11.47 -1.77 4.31
CA HIS A 100 10.03 -1.72 4.16
C HIS A 100 9.30 -1.59 5.50
N LEU A 101 9.82 -2.20 6.56
CA LEU A 101 9.32 -1.99 7.93
C LEU A 101 9.27 -0.50 8.29
N ALA A 102 10.40 0.19 8.09
CA ALA A 102 10.56 1.61 8.42
C ALA A 102 9.79 2.55 7.47
N ASN A 103 9.59 2.14 6.21
CA ASN A 103 8.96 2.98 5.19
C ASN A 103 7.42 2.92 5.23
N ILE A 104 6.82 3.55 6.25
CA ILE A 104 5.36 3.66 6.39
C ILE A 104 4.75 4.56 5.29
N GLU A 105 5.46 5.63 4.92
CA GLU A 105 4.97 6.64 3.95
C GLU A 105 4.87 6.11 2.52
N GLN A 106 5.78 5.23 2.07
CA GLN A 106 5.86 4.81 0.67
C GLN A 106 5.87 3.28 0.49
N GLY A 107 5.62 2.53 1.58
CA GLY A 107 5.47 1.08 1.54
C GLY A 107 4.13 0.59 0.95
N CYS A 108 3.92 -0.72 1.02
CA CYS A 108 2.73 -1.39 0.49
C CYS A 108 1.44 -0.75 1.02
N PRO A 109 0.59 -0.19 0.14
CA PRO A 109 -0.60 0.56 0.56
C PRO A 109 -1.65 -0.34 1.22
N LEU A 110 -1.66 -1.64 0.89
CA LEU A 110 -2.57 -2.60 1.50
C LEU A 110 -2.29 -2.75 3.01
N THR A 111 -1.03 -2.74 3.42
CA THR A 111 -0.67 -2.77 4.85
C THR A 111 -0.95 -1.45 5.55
N ALA A 112 -0.77 -0.31 4.86
CA ALA A 112 -1.02 1.00 5.43
C ALA A 112 -2.51 1.24 5.74
N TYR A 113 -3.41 0.77 4.88
CA TYR A 113 -4.84 1.04 5.00
C TYR A 113 -5.69 -0.14 5.52
N ALA A 114 -5.10 -1.30 5.79
CA ALA A 114 -5.83 -2.49 6.26
C ALA A 114 -6.69 -2.21 7.51
N GLY A 115 -6.18 -1.39 8.44
CA GLY A 115 -6.90 -1.01 9.65
C GLY A 115 -8.04 -0.01 9.43
N ASP A 116 -7.99 0.75 8.34
CA ASP A 116 -8.92 1.84 8.03
C ASP A 116 -10.04 1.42 7.09
N VAL A 117 -9.73 0.61 6.07
CA VAL A 117 -10.58 0.36 4.90
C VAL A 117 -12.03 0.00 5.25
N ARG A 118 -12.26 -0.79 6.31
CA ARG A 118 -13.61 -1.22 6.73
C ARG A 118 -14.54 -0.05 7.09
N ARG A 119 -13.98 1.10 7.50
CA ARG A 119 -14.71 2.29 7.92
C ARG A 119 -14.85 3.33 6.80
N LEU A 120 -14.23 3.11 5.64
CA LEU A 120 -14.24 4.04 4.52
C LEU A 120 -15.49 3.90 3.65
N GLY A 121 -15.71 4.89 2.79
CA GLY A 121 -16.80 4.89 1.79
C GLY A 121 -16.66 3.78 0.75
N ALA A 122 -17.76 3.50 0.05
CA ALA A 122 -17.84 2.39 -0.92
C ALA A 122 -16.77 2.44 -2.01
N GLU A 123 -16.50 3.61 -2.58
CA GLU A 123 -15.50 3.82 -3.63
C GLU A 123 -14.10 3.39 -3.12
N ALA A 124 -13.64 3.96 -2.00
CA ALA A 124 -12.35 3.62 -1.40
C ALA A 124 -12.23 2.12 -1.06
N ARG A 125 -13.31 1.49 -0.58
CA ARG A 125 -13.32 0.04 -0.30
C ARG A 125 -13.17 -0.79 -1.58
N GLN A 126 -13.83 -0.39 -2.67
CA GLN A 126 -13.72 -1.05 -3.95
C GLN A 126 -12.31 -0.94 -4.53
N SER A 127 -11.71 0.25 -4.46
CA SER A 127 -10.33 0.48 -4.91
C SER A 127 -9.32 -0.38 -4.14
N TYR A 128 -9.45 -0.45 -2.81
CA TYR A 128 -8.63 -1.33 -1.99
C TYR A 128 -8.82 -2.81 -2.38
N ALA A 129 -10.07 -3.25 -2.59
CA ALA A 129 -10.36 -4.63 -2.98
C ALA A 129 -9.74 -4.99 -4.34
N HIS A 130 -9.83 -4.09 -5.33
CA HIS A 130 -9.18 -4.26 -6.62
C HIS A 130 -7.65 -4.33 -6.48
N GLY A 131 -7.04 -3.44 -5.68
CA GLY A 131 -5.59 -3.48 -5.43
C GLY A 131 -5.14 -4.78 -4.77
N LEU A 132 -5.91 -5.30 -3.81
CA LEU A 132 -5.65 -6.59 -3.17
C LEU A 132 -5.74 -7.75 -4.18
N GLN A 133 -6.81 -7.77 -4.98
CA GLN A 133 -7.00 -8.77 -6.02
C GLN A 133 -5.83 -8.75 -7.01
N TRP A 134 -5.44 -7.56 -7.48
CA TRP A 134 -4.33 -7.38 -8.41
C TRP A 134 -3.02 -7.93 -7.83
N ASN A 135 -2.68 -7.64 -6.57
CA ASN A 135 -1.47 -8.16 -5.93
C ASN A 135 -1.45 -9.70 -5.88
N ILE A 136 -2.59 -10.31 -5.53
CA ILE A 136 -2.71 -11.77 -5.49
C ILE A 136 -2.56 -12.37 -6.90
N GLU A 137 -3.16 -11.74 -7.91
CA GLU A 137 -3.04 -12.19 -9.31
C GLU A 137 -1.61 -12.06 -9.82
N GLN A 138 -0.93 -10.97 -9.51
CA GLN A 138 0.48 -10.80 -9.87
C GLN A 138 1.35 -11.87 -9.21
N LEU A 139 1.18 -12.12 -7.90
CA LEU A 139 1.93 -13.17 -7.21
C LEU A 139 1.63 -14.56 -7.79
N ALA A 140 0.37 -14.87 -8.07
CA ALA A 140 -0.01 -16.13 -8.70
C ALA A 140 0.66 -16.31 -10.08
N SER A 141 0.82 -15.22 -10.85
CA SER A 141 1.48 -15.26 -12.16
C SER A 141 2.98 -15.59 -12.09
N LEU A 142 3.61 -15.36 -10.94
CA LEU A 142 5.04 -15.57 -10.71
C LEU A 142 5.36 -16.93 -10.08
N ILE A 143 4.34 -17.68 -9.65
CA ILE A 143 4.51 -19.02 -9.09
C ILE A 143 4.68 -20.00 -10.25
N ASP A 144 5.79 -20.73 -10.21
CA ASP A 144 6.08 -21.81 -11.14
C ASP A 144 5.27 -23.07 -10.78
N ASN A 145 4.88 -23.85 -11.80
CA ASN A 145 4.19 -25.14 -11.67
C ASN A 145 2.81 -25.11 -10.96
N GLY A 146 2.01 -26.16 -11.18
CA GLY A 146 0.65 -26.27 -10.64
C GLY A 146 -0.44 -25.64 -11.50
N ASP A 147 -1.68 -26.05 -11.25
CA ASP A 147 -2.85 -25.51 -11.96
C ASP A 147 -3.19 -24.07 -11.47
N PRO A 148 -4.01 -23.31 -12.23
CA PRO A 148 -4.35 -21.93 -11.87
C PRO A 148 -4.98 -21.76 -10.47
N GLN A 149 -5.72 -22.76 -10.00
CA GLN A 149 -6.38 -22.71 -8.70
C GLN A 149 -5.37 -22.89 -7.56
N ALA A 150 -4.47 -23.87 -7.69
CA ALA A 150 -3.39 -24.11 -6.74
C ALA A 150 -2.44 -22.89 -6.65
N LYS A 151 -2.05 -22.32 -7.79
CA LYS A 151 -1.23 -21.09 -7.83
C LYS A 151 -1.92 -19.94 -7.11
N ARG A 152 -3.22 -19.74 -7.35
CA ARG A 152 -4.00 -18.70 -6.68
C ARG A 152 -4.08 -18.92 -5.18
N GLN A 153 -4.34 -20.15 -4.73
CA GLN A 153 -4.39 -20.48 -3.29
C GLN A 153 -3.05 -20.20 -2.61
N LEU A 154 -1.95 -20.60 -3.23
CA LEU A 154 -0.61 -20.30 -2.71
C LEU A 154 -0.35 -18.79 -2.70
N ALA A 155 -0.69 -18.05 -3.75
CA ALA A 155 -0.53 -16.59 -3.78
C ALA A 155 -1.34 -15.88 -2.68
N VAL A 156 -2.58 -16.32 -2.41
CA VAL A 156 -3.40 -15.81 -1.30
C VAL A 156 -2.69 -16.06 0.03
N ALA A 157 -2.18 -17.27 0.26
CA ALA A 157 -1.47 -17.63 1.49
C ALA A 157 -0.18 -16.83 1.68
N LEU A 158 0.66 -16.76 0.63
CA LEU A 158 1.90 -15.97 0.62
C LEU A 158 1.61 -14.50 0.92
N PHE A 159 0.65 -13.90 0.22
CA PHE A 159 0.34 -12.48 0.39
C PHE A 159 -0.23 -12.18 1.78
N SER A 160 -1.10 -13.06 2.30
CA SER A 160 -1.65 -12.93 3.64
C SER A 160 -0.55 -12.96 4.72
N GLN A 161 0.43 -13.86 4.57
CA GLN A 161 1.58 -13.95 5.48
C GLN A 161 2.51 -12.74 5.35
N LEU A 162 2.80 -12.27 4.13
CA LEU A 162 3.59 -11.05 3.89
C LEU A 162 2.97 -9.83 4.59
N VAL A 163 1.68 -9.57 4.32
CA VAL A 163 0.92 -8.47 4.92
C VAL A 163 0.87 -8.63 6.43
N GLY A 164 0.53 -9.83 6.94
CA GLY A 164 0.39 -10.10 8.36
C GLY A 164 1.69 -9.90 9.13
N ALA A 165 2.80 -10.46 8.63
CA ALA A 165 4.11 -10.31 9.25
C ALA A 165 4.51 -8.83 9.32
N LEU A 166 4.35 -8.07 8.23
CA LEU A 166 4.70 -6.66 8.21
C LEU A 166 3.83 -5.82 9.16
N VAL A 167 2.51 -6.05 9.18
CA VAL A 167 1.57 -5.34 10.06
C VAL A 167 1.90 -5.60 11.52
N LEU A 168 2.12 -6.86 11.91
CA LEU A 168 2.48 -7.21 13.29
C LEU A 168 3.84 -6.64 13.68
N SER A 169 4.82 -6.70 12.78
CA SER A 169 6.15 -6.14 13.02
C SER A 169 6.10 -4.63 13.24
N ARG A 170 5.31 -3.90 12.42
CA ARG A 170 5.10 -2.45 12.62
C ARG A 170 4.37 -2.15 13.93
N ALA A 171 3.41 -2.98 14.33
CA ALA A 171 2.62 -2.76 15.53
C ALA A 171 3.46 -2.82 16.83
N VAL A 172 4.57 -3.55 16.80
CA VAL A 172 5.47 -3.70 17.96
C VAL A 172 6.80 -2.96 17.79
N ALA A 173 7.12 -2.42 16.61
CA ALA A 173 8.43 -1.84 16.29
C ALA A 173 8.92 -0.76 17.27
N GLU A 174 8.03 0.06 17.82
CA GLU A 174 8.41 1.10 18.81
C GLU A 174 8.52 0.54 20.24
N ALA A 175 7.70 -0.45 20.59
CA ALA A 175 7.62 -1.00 21.95
C ALA A 175 8.60 -2.15 22.20
N ASP A 176 8.84 -2.98 21.17
CA ASP A 176 9.72 -4.14 21.17
C ASP A 176 10.35 -4.34 19.76
N PRO A 177 11.46 -3.64 19.46
CA PRO A 177 12.14 -3.77 18.18
C PRO A 177 12.69 -5.18 17.92
N ALA A 178 13.04 -5.93 18.97
CA ALA A 178 13.57 -7.28 18.84
C ALA A 178 12.47 -8.24 18.37
N LEU A 179 11.27 -8.15 18.95
CA LEU A 179 10.10 -8.91 18.50
C LEU A 179 9.70 -8.53 17.06
N ALA A 180 9.77 -7.25 16.68
CA ALA A 180 9.49 -6.83 15.31
C ALA A 180 10.45 -7.50 14.29
N GLU A 181 11.74 -7.58 14.62
CA GLU A 181 12.74 -8.25 13.78
C GLU A 181 12.53 -9.76 13.74
N GLU A 182 12.18 -10.38 14.88
CA GLU A 182 11.86 -11.81 14.96
C GLU A 182 10.69 -12.18 14.03
N ILE A 183 9.60 -11.41 14.06
CA ILE A 183 8.41 -11.65 13.22
C ILE A 183 8.75 -11.52 11.73
N LEU A 184 9.49 -10.48 11.33
CA LEU A 184 9.95 -10.30 9.96
C LEU A 184 10.80 -11.46 9.49
N GLU A 185 11.77 -11.87 10.31
CA GLU A 185 12.71 -12.92 9.95
C GLU A 185 12.03 -14.27 9.83
N ALA A 186 11.20 -14.63 10.81
CA ALA A 186 10.44 -15.87 10.80
C ALA A 186 9.49 -15.94 9.59
N GLY A 187 8.79 -14.83 9.29
CA GLY A 187 7.93 -14.73 8.11
C GLY A 187 8.72 -14.92 6.81
N ARG A 188 9.87 -14.25 6.68
CA ARG A 188 10.74 -14.32 5.51
C ARG A 188 11.27 -15.74 5.27
N GLN A 189 11.81 -16.37 6.31
CA GLN A 189 12.35 -17.73 6.23
C GLN A 189 11.27 -18.75 5.82
N GLN A 190 10.11 -18.72 6.46
CA GLN A 190 9.01 -19.64 6.15
C GLN A 190 8.51 -19.48 4.71
N LEU A 191 8.36 -18.25 4.24
CA LEU A 191 7.91 -17.97 2.87
C LEU A 191 8.93 -18.43 1.83
N LEU A 192 10.23 -18.22 2.08
CA LEU A 192 11.27 -18.68 1.16
C LEU A 192 11.34 -20.22 1.09
N LEU A 193 11.20 -20.92 2.23
CA LEU A 193 11.13 -22.38 2.27
C LEU A 193 9.90 -22.93 1.54
N ALA A 194 8.76 -22.24 1.63
CA ALA A 194 7.54 -22.62 0.92
C ALA A 194 7.68 -22.53 -0.61
N LEU A 195 8.57 -21.67 -1.10
CA LEU A 195 8.86 -21.45 -2.53
C LEU A 195 9.93 -22.40 -3.10
N GLU A 196 10.52 -23.26 -2.26
CA GLU A 196 11.53 -24.24 -2.69
C GLU A 196 10.95 -25.64 -2.92
N LYS A 197 9.66 -25.82 -2.64
CA LYS A 197 8.91 -27.06 -2.85
C LYS A 197 8.19 -27.03 -4.19
#